data_AF-A0A0K8RLY5-F1
#
_entry.id   AF-A0A0K8RLY5-F1
#
_cell.length_a   1.000
_cell.length_b   1.000
_cell.length_c   1.000
_cell.angle_alpha   90.00
_cell.angle_beta   90.00
_cell.angle_gamma   90.00
#
_symmetry.space_group_name_H-M   'P 1'
#
loop_
_entity.id
_entity.type
_entity.pdbx_description
1 polymer ?
#
loop_
_entity_poly.entity_id
_entity_poly.type
_entity_poly.pdbx_seq_one_letter_code
_entity_poly.pdbx_strand_id
1 'polypeptide(L)' 'MRSCFVFCLLAMFYIVSANSPSCPMKMYVPGVPCRIFCQYEDGNTDLIPENETPCKTEGRKPGTCKNGECKQI' A
#
# COMPACT_ATOMS: atom_id res chain seq x y z
N MET A 1 -26.39 24.25 -18.94
CA MET A 1 -25.94 22.84 -19.03
C MET A 1 -24.42 22.64 -18.95
N ARG A 2 -23.56 23.67 -19.04
CA ARG A 2 -22.10 23.53 -18.81
C ARG A 2 -21.70 23.54 -17.33
N SER A 3 -22.48 24.21 -16.48
CA SER A 3 -22.20 24.33 -15.04
C SER A 3 -22.23 22.97 -14.33
N CYS A 4 -23.26 22.15 -14.56
CA CYS A 4 -23.37 20.83 -13.94
C CYS A 4 -22.17 19.91 -14.27
N PHE A 5 -21.61 20.02 -15.47
CA PHE A 5 -20.45 19.22 -15.87
C PHE A 5 -19.20 19.57 -15.05
N VAL A 6 -18.96 20.86 -14.80
CA VAL A 6 -17.83 21.32 -13.97
C VAL A 6 -18.01 20.90 -12.51
N PHE A 7 -19.22 21.00 -11.97
CA PHE A 7 -19.53 20.53 -10.62
C PHE A 7 -19.33 19.01 -10.47
N CYS A 8 -19.73 18.21 -11.46
CA CYS A 8 -19.51 16.76 -11.43
C CYS A 8 -18.01 16.39 -11.50
N LEU A 9 -17.22 17.11 -12.29
CA LEU A 9 -15.77 16.89 -12.36
C LEU A 9 -15.08 17.22 -11.02
N LEU A 10 -15.46 18.34 -10.41
CA LEU A 10 -14.94 18.73 -9.08
C LEU A 10 -15.30 17.68 -8.01
N ALA A 11 -16.53 17.17 -8.03
CA ALA A 11 -16.96 16.12 -7.10
C ALA A 11 -16.16 14.82 -7.28
N MET A 12 -15.90 14.39 -8.52
CA MET A 12 -15.05 13.22 -8.78
C MET A 12 -13.61 13.43 -8.32
N PHE A 13 -13.05 14.62 -8.54
CA PHE A 13 -11.70 14.97 -8.08
C PHE A 13 -11.61 14.96 -6.55
N TYR A 14 -12.67 15.42 -5.87
CA TYR A 14 -12.77 15.41 -4.42
C TYR A 14 -12.87 13.99 -3.85
N ILE A 15 -13.59 13.08 -4.51
CA ILE A 15 -13.72 11.68 -4.08
C ILE A 15 -12.39 10.93 -4.27
N VAL A 16 -11.70 11.14 -5.39
CA VAL A 16 -10.38 10.55 -5.65
C VAL A 16 -9.33 11.02 -4.65
N SER A 17 -9.31 12.31 -4.32
CA SER A 17 -8.38 12.86 -3.33
C SER A 17 -8.67 12.39 -1.90
N ALA A 18 -9.95 12.20 -1.53
CA ALA A 18 -10.31 11.66 -0.22
C ALA A 18 -10.02 10.16 -0.06
N ASN A 19 -10.03 9.40 -1.16
CA ASN A 19 -9.66 7.97 -1.19
C ASN A 19 -8.22 7.76 -1.67
N SER A 20 -7.33 8.74 -1.45
CA SER A 20 -5.92 8.56 -1.76
C SER A 20 -5.44 7.26 -1.11
N PRO A 21 -4.93 6.28 -1.89
CA PRO A 21 -4.44 5.03 -1.34
C PRO A 21 -3.42 5.36 -0.25
N SER A 22 -3.53 4.68 0.90
CA SER A 22 -2.61 4.84 2.04
C SER A 22 -1.15 4.65 1.64
N CYS A 23 -0.93 3.96 0.53
CA CYS A 23 0.33 3.89 -0.17
C CYS A 23 0.15 4.12 -1.69
N PRO A 24 0.46 5.31 -2.23
CA PRO A 24 0.22 5.62 -3.64
C PRO A 24 1.15 4.85 -4.58
N MET A 25 2.40 4.61 -4.21
CA MET A 25 3.31 3.78 -4.97
C MET A 25 3.88 2.66 -4.09
N LYS A 26 3.29 1.46 -4.20
CA LYS A 26 3.71 0.27 -3.46
C LYS A 26 4.76 -0.53 -4.22
N MET A 27 5.80 -0.97 -3.51
CA MET A 27 6.84 -1.84 -4.06
C MET A 27 7.22 -2.94 -3.06
N TYR A 28 7.27 -4.18 -3.54
CA TYR A 28 7.70 -5.32 -2.73
C TYR A 28 9.23 -5.33 -2.64
N VAL A 29 9.76 -5.45 -1.43
CA VAL A 29 11.22 -5.46 -1.21
C VAL A 29 11.72 -6.91 -1.19
N PRO A 30 12.63 -7.30 -2.10
CA PRO A 30 13.21 -8.63 -2.06
C PRO A 30 13.99 -8.83 -0.75
N GLY A 31 13.74 -9.96 -0.07
CA GLY A 31 14.34 -10.29 1.23
C GLY A 31 13.53 -9.85 2.46
N VAL A 32 12.51 -8.99 2.31
CA VAL A 32 11.64 -8.52 3.40
C VAL A 32 10.16 -8.70 3.01
N PRO A 33 9.65 -9.95 2.99
CA PRO A 33 8.34 -10.27 2.41
C PRO A 33 7.14 -9.69 3.16
N CYS A 34 7.33 -9.23 4.41
CA CYS A 34 6.26 -8.67 5.24
C CYS A 34 6.31 -7.15 5.36
N ARG A 35 7.16 -6.48 4.58
CA ARG A 35 7.23 -5.02 4.55
C ARG A 35 7.12 -4.55 3.11
N ILE A 36 6.25 -3.58 2.91
CA ILE A 36 6.09 -2.91 1.62
C ILE A 36 6.84 -1.61 1.69
N PHE A 37 7.62 -1.32 0.65
CA PHE A 37 8.15 0.00 0.44
C PHE A 37 7.07 0.87 -0.19
N CYS A 38 6.77 1.97 0.47
CA CYS A 38 5.80 2.92 0.02
C CYS A 38 6.48 4.23 -0.34
N GLN A 39 6.27 4.71 -1.57
CA GLN A 39 6.69 6.04 -1.98
C GLN A 39 5.47 6.95 -2.11
N TYR A 40 5.59 8.14 -1.53
CA TYR A 40 4.59 9.19 -1.56
C TYR A 40 4.92 10.23 -2.65
N GLU A 41 3.89 10.96 -3.09
CA GLU A 41 3.99 11.99 -4.14
C GLU A 41 4.93 13.15 -3.75
N ASP A 42 5.10 13.39 -2.45
CA ASP A 42 6.00 14.40 -1.87
C ASP A 42 7.46 13.93 -1.82
N GLY A 43 7.75 12.73 -2.32
CA GLY A 43 9.08 12.13 -2.33
C GLY A 43 9.45 11.43 -1.03
N ASN A 44 8.59 11.45 -0.01
CA ASN A 44 8.80 10.68 1.21
C ASN A 44 8.63 9.18 0.94
N THR A 45 9.31 8.38 1.74
CA THR A 45 9.27 6.92 1.62
C THR A 45 9.14 6.26 2.99
N ASP A 46 8.21 5.33 3.11
CA ASP A 46 7.97 4.57 4.34
C ASP A 46 8.01 3.05 4.09
N LEU A 47 8.43 2.31 5.12
CA LEU A 47 8.28 0.85 5.13
C LEU A 47 7.08 0.47 5.99
N ILE A 48 5.98 0.11 5.32
CA ILE A 48 4.72 -0.23 5.98
C ILE A 48 4.68 -1.75 6.26
N PRO A 49 4.31 -2.18 7.47
CA PRO A 49 4.12 -3.60 7.77
C PRO A 49 2.91 -4.15 7.02
N GLU A 50 3.09 -5.30 6.39
CA GLU A 50 2.01 -6.09 5.81
C GLU A 50 1.54 -7.14 6.82
N ASN A 51 0.24 -7.41 6.84
CA ASN A 51 -0.39 -8.36 7.73
C ASN A 51 -1.19 -9.38 6.92
N GLU A 52 -1.27 -10.60 7.45
CA GLU A 52 -2.11 -11.69 6.93
C GLU A 52 -1.72 -12.19 5.53
N THR A 53 -0.58 -11.76 5.00
CA THR A 53 -0.05 -12.26 3.73
C THR A 53 0.93 -13.41 3.92
N PRO A 54 0.94 -14.38 2.98
CA PRO A 54 1.87 -15.49 3.04
C PRO A 54 3.30 -15.01 2.81
N CYS A 55 4.24 -15.52 3.60
CA CYS A 55 5.65 -15.19 3.51
C CYS A 55 6.51 -16.45 3.49
N LYS A 56 7.62 -16.38 2.78
CA LYS A 56 8.65 -17.43 2.75
C LYS A 56 10.01 -16.77 2.92
N THR A 57 10.79 -17.27 3.87
CA THR A 57 12.19 -16.89 4.05
C THR A 57 13.06 -18.08 3.65
N GLU A 58 14.18 -17.83 2.98
CA GLU A 58 15.14 -18.87 2.61
C GLU A 58 15.52 -19.70 3.85
N GLY A 59 15.45 -21.03 3.72
CA GLY A 59 15.73 -21.97 4.81
C GLY A 59 14.65 -22.11 5.89
N ARG A 60 13.49 -21.44 5.78
CA ARG A 60 12.35 -21.60 6.71
C ARG A 60 11.11 -22.13 6.01
N LYS A 61 10.25 -22.82 6.77
CA LYS A 61 8.88 -23.17 6.33
C LYS A 61 8.08 -21.89 6.04
N PRO A 62 7.14 -21.94 5.09
CA PRO A 62 6.22 -20.82 4.83
C PRO A 62 5.48 -20.43 6.10
N GLY A 63 5.16 -19.14 6.20
CA GLY A 63 4.46 -18.55 7.34
C GLY A 63 3.52 -17.44 6.88
N THR A 64 3.05 -16.65 7.84
CA THR A 64 2.17 -15.52 7.62
C THR A 64 2.76 -14.25 8.22
N CYS A 65 2.62 -13.14 7.52
CA CYS A 65 3.06 -11.84 7.99
C CYS A 65 2.19 -11.38 9.16
N LYS A 66 2.86 -11.01 10.26
CA LYS A 66 2.23 -10.44 11.45
C LYS A 66 3.10 -9.33 12.00
N ASN A 67 2.58 -8.11 12.02
CA ASN A 67 3.27 -6.89 12.43
C ASN A 67 4.60 -6.66 11.67
N GLY A 68 4.62 -6.98 10.37
CA GLY A 68 5.81 -6.81 9.54
C GLY A 68 6.89 -7.87 9.72
N GLU A 69 6.60 -8.96 10.44
CA GLU A 69 7.46 -10.13 10.58
C GLU A 69 6.82 -11.39 10.00
N CYS A 70 7.63 -12.25 9.40
CA CYS A 70 7.17 -13.57 8.95
C CYS A 70 7.10 -14.54 10.14
N LYS A 71 5.88 -14.81 10.63
CA LYS A 71 5.64 -15.79 11.71
C LYS A 71 5.33 -17.15 11.09
N GLN A 72 6.01 -18.18 11.58
CA GLN A 72 5.77 -19.56 11.17
C GLN A 72 4.51 -20.08 11.88
N ILE A 73 3.62 -20.74 11.14
CA ILE A 73 2.45 -21.45 11.67
C ILE A 73 2.82 -22.92 11.89
#